data_AF-A0A6J4NH26-F1
#
_entry.id   AF-A0A6J4NH26-F1
#
_cell.length_a   1.000
_cell.length_b   1.000
_cell.length_c   1.000
_cell.angle_alpha   90.00
_cell.angle_beta   90.00
_cell.angle_gamma   90.00
#
_symmetry.space_group_name_H-M   'P 1'
#
loop_
_entity.id
_entity.type
_entity.pdbx_description
1 polymer ?
#
loop_
_entity_poly.entity_id
_entity_poly.type
_entity_poly.pdbx_seq_one_letter_code
_entity_poly.pdbx_strand_id
1 'polypeptide(L)'
;PATVRVLVLDAPRSGEVRTASVRALDLVAADRGDRRRGYRADVETRTGPPGGPVVTAATTASVVVAGQPDGRWLVAVDGPENPDLAAGED
;
A
#
# COMPACT_ATOMS: atom_id res chain seq x y z
N PRO A 1 4.46 -14.47 19.31
CA PRO A 1 3.49 -13.36 19.18
C PRO A 1 3.77 -12.50 17.93
N ALA A 2 2.82 -12.41 17.01
CA ALA A 2 2.89 -11.49 15.88
C ALA A 2 2.29 -10.15 16.31
N THR A 3 3.12 -9.11 16.37
CA THR A 3 2.68 -7.74 16.70
C THR A 3 2.02 -7.15 15.46
N VAL A 4 0.69 -7.04 15.48
CA VAL A 4 -0.05 -6.23 14.51
C VAL A 4 0.18 -4.77 14.89
N ARG A 5 0.94 -4.03 14.09
CA ARG A 5 1.10 -2.58 14.25
C ARG A 5 0.05 -1.87 13.38
N VAL A 6 -0.64 -0.91 13.98
CA VAL A 6 -1.52 0.01 13.26
C VAL A 6 -0.63 0.95 12.45
N LEU A 7 -0.73 0.90 11.13
CA LEU A 7 -0.13 1.91 10.26
C LEU A 7 -0.94 3.20 10.48
N VAL A 8 -0.34 4.18 11.13
CA VAL A 8 -0.91 5.53 11.23
C VAL A 8 -0.73 6.16 9.84
N LEU A 9 -1.78 6.16 9.03
CA LEU A 9 -1.87 7.09 7.92
C LEU A 9 -2.03 8.49 8.54
N ASP A 10 -1.24 9.46 8.08
CA ASP A 10 -1.66 10.85 8.20
C ASP A 10 -3.02 10.96 7.54
N ALA A 11 -4.04 11.23 8.36
CA ALA A 11 -5.38 11.44 7.87
C ALA A 11 -5.34 12.64 6.92
N PRO A 12 -6.09 12.61 5.80
CA PRO A 12 -6.27 13.78 4.96
C PRO A 12 -6.72 14.96 5.82
N ARG A 13 -6.44 16.20 5.38
CA ARG A 13 -6.91 17.36 6.14
C ARG A 13 -8.43 17.29 6.28
N SER A 14 -8.97 17.88 7.35
CA SER A 14 -10.42 17.89 7.58
C SER A 14 -11.16 18.42 6.32
N GLY A 15 -12.12 17.64 5.83
CA GLY A 15 -12.87 17.93 4.60
C GLY A 15 -12.24 17.37 3.32
N GLU A 16 -11.05 16.79 3.37
CA GLU A 16 -10.43 16.06 2.26
C GLU A 16 -10.72 14.56 2.32
N VAL A 17 -10.76 13.94 1.15
CA VAL A 17 -10.85 12.48 0.99
C VAL A 17 -9.58 12.00 0.32
N ARG A 18 -9.06 10.86 0.77
CA ARG A 18 -7.95 10.15 0.13
C ARG A 18 -8.41 8.82 -0.42
N THR A 19 -8.14 8.59 -1.70
CA THR A 19 -8.42 7.32 -2.39
C THR A 19 -7.12 6.76 -2.91
N ALA A 20 -6.84 5.49 -2.62
CA ALA A 20 -5.74 4.74 -3.23
C ALA A 20 -6.29 3.76 -4.26
N SER A 21 -5.61 3.59 -5.38
CA SER A 21 -5.99 2.67 -6.45
C SER A 21 -4.75 1.97 -7.00
N VAL A 22 -4.80 0.65 -7.09
CA VAL A 22 -3.76 -0.14 -7.76
C VAL A 22 -3.93 0.04 -9.27
N ARG A 23 -2.92 0.61 -9.91
CA ARG A 23 -2.88 0.86 -11.36
C ARG A 23 -2.28 -0.32 -12.12
N ALA A 24 -1.31 -0.99 -11.53
CA ALA A 24 -0.71 -2.21 -12.05
C ALA A 24 -0.37 -3.17 -10.91
N LEU A 25 -0.39 -4.47 -11.21
CA LEU A 25 0.02 -5.52 -10.28
C LEU A 25 0.69 -6.64 -11.07
N ASP A 26 2.01 -6.65 -11.03
CA ASP A 26 2.85 -7.59 -11.78
C ASP A 26 3.36 -8.70 -10.85
N LEU A 27 3.20 -9.96 -11.25
CA LEU A 27 3.82 -11.08 -10.56
C LEU A 27 5.32 -11.09 -10.86
N VAL A 28 6.15 -10.89 -9.83
CA VAL A 28 7.62 -10.83 -9.98
C VAL A 28 8.32 -12.09 -9.48
N ALA A 29 7.68 -12.85 -8.56
CA ALA A 29 8.22 -14.10 -8.04
C ALA A 29 7.09 -15.03 -7.60
N ALA A 30 7.29 -16.34 -7.77
CA ALA A 30 6.45 -17.37 -7.19
C ALA A 30 7.32 -18.56 -6.75
N ASP A 31 6.98 -19.20 -5.63
CA ASP A 31 7.61 -20.45 -5.24
C ASP A 31 7.04 -21.64 -6.04
N ARG A 32 7.74 -22.78 -6.02
CA ARG A 32 7.33 -23.98 -6.78
C ARG A 32 5.95 -24.53 -6.37
N GLY A 33 5.55 -24.30 -5.12
CA GLY A 33 4.28 -24.77 -4.58
C GLY A 33 3.13 -23.80 -4.81
N ASP A 34 3.40 -22.63 -5.38
CA ASP A 34 2.46 -21.53 -5.54
C ASP A 34 1.81 -21.07 -4.22
N ARG A 35 2.54 -21.26 -3.11
CA ARG A 35 2.15 -20.89 -1.75
C ARG A 35 2.75 -19.57 -1.34
N ARG A 36 3.74 -19.06 -2.06
CA ARG A 36 4.29 -17.73 -1.84
C ARG A 36 4.49 -17.01 -3.16
N ARG A 37 3.92 -15.81 -3.27
CA ARG A 37 4.04 -14.97 -4.47
C ARG A 37 4.49 -13.58 -4.07
N GLY A 38 5.40 -13.01 -4.87
CA GLY A 38 5.84 -11.63 -4.80
C GLY A 38 5.29 -10.87 -5.99
N TYR A 39 4.73 -9.70 -5.72
CA TYR A 39 4.19 -8.79 -6.72
C TYR A 39 4.84 -7.42 -6.61
N ARG A 40 4.94 -6.74 -7.75
CA ARG A 40 5.16 -5.30 -7.82
C ARG A 40 3.82 -4.64 -8.09
N ALA A 41 3.39 -3.73 -7.22
CA ALA A 41 2.18 -2.95 -7.36
C ALA A 41 2.53 -1.50 -7.64
N ASP A 42 1.94 -0.91 -8.67
CA ASP A 42 1.94 0.54 -8.83
C ASP A 42 0.64 1.09 -8.27
N VAL A 43 0.75 1.99 -7.29
CA VAL A 43 -0.38 2.54 -6.54
C VAL A 43 -0.44 4.03 -6.79
N GLU A 44 -1.60 4.50 -7.24
CA GLU A 44 -1.92 5.91 -7.33
C GLU A 44 -2.77 6.31 -6.15
N THR A 45 -2.41 7.41 -5.50
CA THR A 45 -3.19 8.02 -4.42
C THR A 45 -3.66 9.40 -4.84
N ARG A 46 -4.94 9.68 -4.60
CA ARG A 46 -5.59 10.96 -4.86
C ARG A 46 -6.10 11.54 -3.56
N THR A 47 -5.70 12.76 -3.24
CA THR A 47 -6.13 13.46 -2.02
C THR A 47 -6.69 14.83 -2.38
N GLY A 48 -7.85 15.18 -1.82
CA GLY A 48 -8.45 16.51 -1.98
C GLY A 48 -9.90 16.57 -1.51
N PRO A 49 -10.51 17.76 -1.45
CA PRO A 49 -11.91 17.91 -1.08
C PRO A 49 -12.85 17.41 -2.19
N PRO A 50 -14.07 16.96 -1.84
CA PRO A 50 -15.09 16.59 -2.83
C PRO A 50 -15.36 17.73 -3.82
N GLY A 51 -15.17 17.46 -5.12
CA GLY A 51 -15.42 18.42 -6.20
C GLY A 51 -14.40 19.55 -6.32
N GLY A 52 -13.30 19.51 -5.56
CA GLY A 52 -12.23 20.50 -5.62
C GLY A 52 -10.93 19.97 -6.25
N PRO A 53 -9.83 20.74 -6.14
CA PRO A 53 -8.54 20.35 -6.68
C PRO A 53 -8.02 19.08 -6.00
N VAL A 54 -7.38 18.21 -6.77
CA VAL A 54 -6.87 16.91 -6.32
C VAL A 54 -5.37 16.83 -6.52
N VAL A 55 -4.64 16.48 -5.46
CA VAL A 55 -3.23 16.10 -5.53
C VAL A 55 -3.13 14.61 -5.83
N THR A 56 -2.29 14.25 -6.80
CA THR A 56 -2.07 12.86 -7.19
C THR A 56 -0.61 12.48 -6.92
N ALA A 57 -0.40 11.33 -6.28
CA ALA A 57 0.91 10.74 -6.07
C ALA A 57 0.91 9.30 -6.59
N ALA A 58 2.02 8.88 -7.20
CA ALA A 58 2.22 7.51 -7.64
C ALA A 58 3.41 6.90 -6.88
N THR A 59 3.25 5.65 -6.44
CA THR A 59 4.29 4.91 -5.75
C THR A 59 4.32 3.46 -6.21
N THR A 60 5.48 2.81 -6.10
CA THR A 60 5.62 1.37 -6.30
C THR A 60 5.77 0.70 -4.93
N ALA A 61 5.02 -0.39 -4.72
CA ALA A 61 5.13 -1.23 -3.53
C ALA A 61 5.41 -2.69 -3.92
N SER A 62 6.19 -3.38 -3.11
CA SER A 62 6.38 -4.83 -3.16
C SER A 62 5.33 -5.50 -2.27
N VAL A 63 4.55 -6.41 -2.82
CA VAL A 63 3.52 -7.16 -2.07
C VAL A 63 3.90 -8.63 -2.05
N VAL A 64 4.02 -9.21 -0.87
CA VAL A 64 4.22 -10.65 -0.70
C VAL A 64 2.97 -11.26 -0.12
N VAL A 65 2.44 -12.28 -0.80
CA VAL A 65 1.34 -13.09 -0.30
C VAL A 65 1.84 -14.50 0.02
N ALA A 66 1.42 -15.03 1.18
CA ALA A 66 1.83 -16.34 1.66
C ALA A 66 0.64 -17.16 2.16
N GLY A 67 0.35 -18.26 1.45
CA GLY A 67 -0.72 -19.20 1.76
C GLY A 67 -0.42 -20.00 3.03
N GLN A 68 -1.37 -20.00 3.94
CA GLN A 68 -1.31 -20.65 5.25
C GLN A 68 -1.90 -22.06 5.18
N PRO A 69 -1.47 -23.01 6.03
CA PRO A 69 -1.99 -24.38 6.04
C PRO A 69 -3.50 -24.48 6.25
N ASP A 70 -4.09 -23.48 6.92
CA ASP A 70 -5.53 -23.37 7.18
C ASP A 70 -6.34 -22.76 6.01
N GLY A 71 -5.70 -22.51 4.87
CA GLY A 71 -6.32 -21.95 3.67
C GLY A 71 -6.35 -20.42 3.62
N ARG A 72 -5.92 -19.71 4.67
CA ARG A 72 -5.81 -18.24 4.66
C ARG A 72 -4.59 -17.76 3.89
N TRP A 73 -4.54 -16.48 3.56
CA TRP A 73 -3.36 -15.82 3.00
C TRP A 73 -2.88 -14.71 3.93
N LEU A 74 -1.58 -14.69 4.21
CA LEU A 74 -0.92 -13.53 4.83
C LEU A 74 -0.44 -12.60 3.73
N VAL A 75 -0.57 -11.29 3.96
CA VAL A 75 -0.11 -10.25 3.04
C VAL A 75 0.86 -9.36 3.78
N ALA A 76 2.05 -9.19 3.21
CA ALA A 76 3.04 -8.21 3.65
C ALA A 76 3.26 -7.23 2.50
N VAL A 77 3.38 -5.94 2.83
CA VAL A 77 3.65 -4.88 1.86
C VAL A 77 4.87 -4.13 2.32
N ASP A 78 5.81 -3.94 1.41
CA ASP A 78 7.00 -3.11 1.59
C ASP A 78 7.00 -2.04 0.48
N GLY A 79 7.14 -0.78 0.85
CA GLY A 79 7.05 0.34 -0.06
C GLY A 79 7.53 1.61 0.65
N PRO A 80 7.80 2.69 -0.09
CA PRO A 80 8.22 3.92 0.55
C PRO A 80 7.18 4.34 1.59
N GLU A 81 7.67 4.77 2.74
CA GLU A 81 6.88 5.56 3.67
C GLU A 81 6.23 6.70 2.88
N ASN A 82 4.94 6.94 3.13
CA ASN A 82 4.10 7.89 2.40
C ASN A 82 4.91 9.17 2.05
N PRO A 83 4.97 9.64 0.79
CA PRO A 83 5.80 10.78 0.38
C PRO A 83 5.54 12.10 1.14
N ASP A 84 4.48 12.17 1.95
CA ASP A 84 4.20 13.28 2.87
C ASP A 84 5.04 13.25 4.17
N LEU A 85 5.71 12.14 4.51
CA LEU A 85 6.55 12.00 5.70
C LEU A 85 7.87 12.79 5.63
N ALA A 86 8.32 13.19 4.44
CA ALA A 86 9.53 14.01 4.27
C ALA A 86 9.31 15.51 4.57
N ALA A 87 8.09 15.94 4.92
CA ALA A 87 7.73 17.34 5.12
C ALA A 87 7.59 17.75 6.61
N GLY A 88 8.20 17.00 7.53
CA GLY A 88 8.08 17.28 8.96
C GLY A 88 9.23 16.74 9.80
N GLU A 89 10.45 17.21 9.53
CA GLU A 89 11.54 17.17 10.51
C GLU A 89 12.03 18.61 10.69
N ASP A 90 11.88 19.11 11.93
CA ASP A 90 12.38 20.39 12.45
C ASP A 90 13.92 20.36 12.57
#